data_AF-A0A932N8Y8-F1
#
_entry.id   AF-A0A932N8Y8-F1
#
_cell.length_a   1.000
_cell.length_b   1.000
_cell.length_c   1.000
_cell.angle_alpha   90.00
_cell.angle_beta   90.00
_cell.angle_gamma   90.00
#
_symmetry.space_group_name_H-M   'P 1'
#
loop_
_entity.id
_entity.type
_entity.pdbx_description
1 polymer ?
#
loop_
_entity_poly.entity_id
_entity_poly.type
_entity_poly.pdbx_seq_one_letter_code
_entity_poly.pdbx_strand_id
1 'polypeptide(L)'
;MCLPLPNHDCNEDDVRGGNQEKNMRAGTENLAGIAGFGVAAELATRDMGGYQALAVWRDRIETELKKIAPAIHFFGQDEPRVANTTMFA
;
A
#
# COMPACT_ATOMS: atom_id res chain seq x y z
N MET A 1 -1.26 -14.63 -25.46
CA MET A 1 -2.22 -14.81 -26.58
C MET A 1 -3.60 -14.96 -25.95
N CYS A 2 -4.30 -13.84 -25.76
CA CYS A 2 -5.63 -13.84 -25.13
C CYS A 2 -6.67 -14.17 -26.23
N LEU A 3 -7.55 -15.13 -25.97
CA LEU A 3 -8.62 -15.47 -26.90
C LEU A 3 -9.71 -14.38 -26.85
N PRO A 4 -10.18 -13.87 -28.00
CA PRO A 4 -11.17 -12.81 -28.04
C PRO A 4 -12.55 -13.35 -27.62
N LEU A 5 -13.20 -12.70 -26.66
CA LEU A 5 -14.63 -12.88 -26.38
C LEU A 5 -15.43 -11.79 -27.12
N PRO A 6 -16.65 -12.08 -27.60
CA PRO A 6 -17.47 -11.07 -28.25
C PRO A 6 -17.87 -10.00 -27.22
N ASN A 7 -17.57 -8.74 -27.53
CA ASN A 7 -17.87 -7.52 -26.74
C ASN A 7 -16.93 -7.19 -25.58
N HIS A 8 -15.78 -7.85 -25.47
CA HIS A 8 -14.67 -7.39 -24.64
C HIS A 8 -13.43 -7.26 -25.50
N ASP A 9 -13.08 -6.02 -25.87
CA ASP A 9 -11.73 -5.73 -26.31
C ASP A 9 -10.82 -5.95 -25.10
N CYS A 10 -10.00 -6.99 -25.16
CA CYS A 10 -9.08 -7.39 -24.08
C CYS A 10 -7.94 -6.39 -23.85
N ASN A 11 -8.09 -5.13 -24.32
CA ASN A 11 -7.02 -4.16 -24.42
C ASN A 11 -7.56 -2.72 -24.51
N GLU A 12 -8.58 -2.38 -23.73
CA GLU A 12 -8.86 -0.96 -23.46
C GLU A 12 -7.92 -0.52 -22.35
N ASP A 13 -6.73 -0.05 -22.73
CA ASP A 13 -5.92 0.81 -21.87
C ASP A 13 -6.84 1.91 -21.31
N ASP A 14 -6.91 2.07 -19.98
CA ASP A 14 -7.71 3.11 -19.31
C ASP A 14 -7.31 4.53 -19.81
N VAL A 15 -6.14 4.64 -20.43
CA VAL A 15 -5.68 5.79 -21.21
C VAL A 15 -5.05 5.31 -22.52
N ARG A 16 -5.65 5.66 -23.66
CA ARG A 16 -5.07 5.40 -25.00
C ARG A 16 -3.89 6.34 -25.27
N GLY A 17 -2.79 5.83 -25.84
CA GLY A 17 -1.62 6.64 -26.18
C GLY A 17 -0.46 5.81 -26.78
N GLY A 18 0.78 6.06 -26.33
CA GLY A 18 1.95 5.28 -26.78
C GLY A 18 2.03 3.89 -26.14
N ASN A 19 3.07 3.12 -26.49
CA ASN A 19 3.32 1.76 -26.00
C ASN A 19 4.14 1.74 -24.69
N GLN A 20 3.90 2.69 -23.78
CA GLN A 20 4.52 2.66 -22.44
C GLN A 20 3.92 1.51 -21.61
N GLU A 21 4.68 1.01 -20.64
CA GLU A 21 4.28 -0.10 -19.76
C GLU A 21 3.64 -1.30 -20.50
N LYS A 22 4.16 -1.64 -21.70
CA LYS A 22 3.68 -2.74 -22.55
C LYS A 22 2.21 -2.62 -23.02
N ASN A 23 1.70 -1.40 -23.22
CA ASN A 23 0.27 -1.13 -23.43
C ASN A 23 -0.57 -1.57 -22.21
N MET A 24 -0.11 -1.21 -21.01
CA MET A 24 -0.94 -1.26 -19.80
C MET A 24 -1.25 0.13 -19.25
N ARG A 25 -0.41 1.12 -19.59
CA ARG A 25 -0.53 2.50 -19.12
C ARG A 25 0.16 3.42 -20.10
N ALA A 26 -0.61 4.22 -20.82
CA ALA A 26 -0.05 5.23 -21.72
C ALA A 26 0.53 6.44 -20.97
N GLY A 27 1.39 7.19 -21.67
CA GLY A 27 1.97 8.45 -21.22
C GLY A 27 3.44 8.28 -20.81
N THR A 28 4.24 9.33 -21.04
CA THR A 28 5.67 9.33 -20.74
C THR A 28 5.93 8.88 -19.30
N GLU A 29 6.89 7.98 -19.14
CA GLU A 29 7.24 7.44 -17.83
C GLU A 29 7.85 8.53 -16.96
N ASN A 30 7.45 8.55 -15.69
CA ASN A 30 8.09 9.42 -14.70
C ASN A 30 9.42 8.79 -14.28
N LEU A 31 10.45 8.92 -15.14
CA LEU A 31 11.76 8.27 -14.93
C LEU A 31 12.39 8.65 -13.57
N ALA A 32 12.30 9.92 -13.18
CA ALA A 32 12.81 10.38 -11.88
C ALA A 32 12.03 9.75 -10.72
N GLY A 33 10.70 9.70 -10.82
CA GLY A 33 9.84 9.04 -9.83
C GLY A 33 10.09 7.54 -9.72
N ILE A 34 10.28 6.85 -10.85
CA ILE A 34 10.60 5.42 -10.91
C ILE A 34 11.95 5.15 -10.24
N ALA A 35 12.99 5.92 -10.58
CA ALA A 35 14.31 5.79 -9.98
C ALA A 35 14.27 6.03 -8.45
N GLY A 36 13.58 7.10 -8.01
CA GLY A 36 13.39 7.38 -6.59
C GLY A 36 12.60 6.30 -5.86
N PHE A 37 11.55 5.77 -6.49
CA PHE A 37 10.76 4.67 -5.93
C PHE A 37 11.58 3.39 -5.79
N GLY A 38 12.44 3.07 -6.76
CA GLY A 38 13.36 1.94 -6.69
C GLY A 38 14.27 2.01 -5.46
N VAL A 39 14.94 3.15 -5.25
CA VAL A 39 15.80 3.35 -4.06
C VAL A 39 14.98 3.32 -2.77
N ALA A 40 13.80 3.94 -2.74
CA ALA A 40 12.93 3.90 -1.57
C ALA A 40 12.49 2.47 -1.21
N ALA A 41 12.17 1.65 -2.22
CA ALA A 41 11.81 0.25 -2.03
C ALA A 41 13.00 -0.56 -1.48
N GLU A 42 14.20 -0.37 -2.02
CA GLU A 42 15.43 -1.03 -1.51
C GLU A 42 15.69 -0.69 -0.04
N LEU A 43 15.62 0.59 0.32
CA LEU A 43 15.80 1.06 1.70
C LEU A 43 14.72 0.52 2.63
N ALA A 44 13.45 0.55 2.20
CA ALA A 44 12.33 0.03 2.97
C ALA A 44 12.47 -1.48 3.24
N THR A 45 12.91 -2.26 2.25
CA THR A 45 13.19 -3.69 2.42
C THR A 45 14.36 -3.94 3.37
N ARG A 46 15.46 -3.18 3.23
CA ARG A 46 16.62 -3.29 4.11
C ARG A 46 16.27 -3.01 5.57
N ASP A 47 15.47 -1.98 5.80
CA ASP A 47 15.15 -1.48 7.13
C ASP A 47 13.82 -2.08 7.68
N MET A 48 13.27 -3.10 7.00
CA MET A 48 11.99 -3.74 7.34
C MET A 48 11.96 -4.33 8.75
N GLY A 49 13.10 -4.80 9.27
CA GLY A 49 13.20 -5.24 10.66
C GLY A 49 12.97 -4.11 11.67
N GLY A 50 13.41 -2.89 11.35
CA GLY A 50 13.22 -1.70 12.18
C GLY A 50 11.78 -1.18 12.18
N TYR A 51 10.99 -1.49 11.15
CA TYR A 51 9.59 -1.09 11.04
C TYR A 51 8.75 -1.55 12.25
N GLN A 52 9.06 -2.71 12.82
CA GLN A 52 8.35 -3.23 13.99
C GLN A 52 8.52 -2.36 15.24
N ALA A 53 9.55 -1.51 15.31
CA ALA A 53 9.71 -0.56 16.41
C ALA A 53 8.56 0.48 16.48
N LEU A 54 7.81 0.68 15.39
CA LEU A 54 6.65 1.57 15.38
C LEU A 54 5.49 1.04 16.23
N ALA A 55 5.43 -0.26 16.51
CA ALA A 55 4.34 -0.89 17.26
C ALA A 55 4.22 -0.28 18.67
N VAL A 56 5.34 0.10 19.29
CA VAL A 56 5.36 0.77 20.60
C VAL A 56 4.53 2.05 20.59
N TRP A 57 4.58 2.82 19.50
CA TRP A 57 3.83 4.06 19.36
C TRP A 57 2.36 3.80 19.09
N ARG A 58 2.04 2.82 18.24
CA ARG A 58 0.66 2.37 18.00
C ARG A 58 0.01 1.93 19.31
N ASP A 59 0.67 1.04 20.06
CA ASP A 59 0.13 0.46 21.29
C ASP A 59 -0.03 1.53 22.39
N ARG A 60 0.86 2.54 22.41
CA ARG A 60 0.72 3.71 23.28
C ARG A 60 -0.52 4.53 22.93
N ILE A 61 -0.77 4.79 21.65
CA ILE A 61 -1.98 5.50 21.21
C ILE A 61 -3.23 4.73 21.64
N GLU A 62 -3.27 3.42 21.41
CA GLU A 62 -4.41 2.57 21.79
C GLU A 62 -4.65 2.55 23.30
N THR A 63 -3.57 2.49 24.09
CA THR A 63 -3.62 2.55 25.55
C THR A 63 -4.22 3.87 26.04
N GLU A 64 -3.78 5.01 25.50
CA GLU A 64 -4.32 6.31 25.90
C GLU A 64 -5.78 6.51 25.44
N LEU A 65 -6.12 6.06 24.23
CA LEU A 65 -7.49 6.09 23.73
C LEU A 65 -8.45 5.28 24.59
N LYS A 66 -8.03 4.10 25.08
CA LYS A 66 -8.84 3.25 25.98
C LYS A 66 -9.14 3.93 27.32
N LYS A 67 -8.25 4.80 27.81
CA LYS A 67 -8.51 5.59 29.03
C LYS A 67 -9.55 6.68 28.79
N ILE A 68 -9.54 7.30 27.61
CA ILE A 68 -10.48 8.38 27.25
C ILE A 68 -11.87 7.83 26.92
N ALA A 69 -11.91 6.72 26.17
CA ALA A 69 -13.14 6.07 25.73
C ALA A 69 -13.10 4.58 26.13
N PRO A 70 -13.55 4.21 27.35
CA PRO A 70 -13.49 2.81 27.81
C PRO A 70 -14.24 1.81 26.92
N ALA A 71 -15.27 2.27 26.21
CA ALA A 71 -16.08 1.46 25.29
C ALA A 71 -15.43 1.24 23.90
N ILE A 72 -14.31 1.91 23.59
CA ILE A 72 -13.62 1.79 22.30
C ILE A 72 -13.25 0.33 21.99
N HIS A 73 -13.45 -0.08 20.75
CA HIS A 73 -13.09 -1.39 20.25
C HIS A 73 -11.97 -1.28 19.22
N PHE A 74 -10.87 -2.00 19.42
CA PHE A 74 -9.77 -2.09 18.46
C PHE A 74 -9.92 -3.35 17.60
N PHE A 75 -10.02 -3.17 16.29
CA PHE A 75 -10.18 -4.29 15.37
C PHE A 75 -8.86 -5.07 15.23
N GLY A 76 -8.93 -6.40 15.36
CA GLY A 76 -7.76 -7.29 15.22
C GLY A 76 -6.74 -7.15 16.36
N GLN A 77 -7.14 -6.66 17.54
CA GLN A 77 -6.24 -6.43 18.67
C GLN A 77 -5.43 -7.66 19.08
N ASP A 78 -6.03 -8.84 18.97
CA ASP A 78 -5.43 -10.13 19.37
C ASP A 78 -4.68 -10.84 18.23
N GLU A 79 -4.54 -10.21 17.06
CA GLU A 79 -3.89 -10.78 15.87
C GLU A 79 -2.56 -10.07 15.53
N PRO A 80 -1.67 -10.70 14.74
CA PRO A 80 -0.52 -10.03 14.16
C PRO A 80 -0.96 -8.85 13.27
N ARG A 81 -0.61 -7.63 13.66
CA ARG A 81 -0.96 -6.39 12.97
C ARG A 81 0.28 -5.62 12.50
N VAL A 82 0.11 -4.84 11.43
CA VAL A 82 1.13 -3.87 10.99
C VAL A 82 1.45 -2.87 12.12
N ALA A 83 2.73 -2.53 12.26
CA ALA A 83 3.23 -1.77 13.40
C ALA A 83 2.73 -0.31 13.47
N ASN A 84 2.26 0.27 12.37
CA ASN A 84 1.97 1.70 12.27
C ASN A 84 0.48 2.07 12.20
N THR A 85 -0.44 1.11 12.17
CA THR A 85 -1.87 1.37 11.92
C THR A 85 -2.70 0.94 13.12
N THR A 86 -3.56 1.84 13.58
CA THR A 86 -4.64 1.53 14.53
C THR A 86 -5.99 1.69 13.83
N MET A 87 -6.92 0.78 14.10
CA MET A 87 -8.29 0.82 13.55
C MET A 87 -9.25 0.56 14.72
N PHE A 88 -10.16 1.50 14.98
CA PHE A 88 -11.07 1.43 16.12
C PHE A 88 -12.45 2.00 15.81
N ALA A 89 -13.43 1.63 16.65
CA ALA A 89 -14.79 2.17 16.67
C ALA A 89 -15.25 2.45 18.11
#